data_AF-A0A9N7N923-F1
#
_entry.id   AF-A0A9N7N923-F1
#
_cell.length_a   1.000
_cell.length_b   1.000
_cell.length_c   1.000
_cell.angle_alpha   90.00
_cell.angle_beta   90.00
_cell.angle_gamma   90.00
#
_symmetry.space_group_name_H-M   'P 1'
#
loop_
_entity.id
_entity.type
_entity.pdbx_description
1 polymer ?
#
loop_
_entity_poly.entity_id
_entity_poly.type
_entity_poly.pdbx_seq_one_letter_code
_entity_poly.pdbx_strand_id
1 'polypeptide(L)'
;MHRCLVDGMKSSSQQIRYRLHKHYKKYATLQDAKNNKPPFCASKENWDELCDYFASAKFKHQSSINSMNRQMLRTPHISGRTPFSTLQHEIAQKNANGDANGDSNRDVNGDAGDIIKF
;
A
#
# COMPACT_ATOMS: atom_id res chain seq x y z
N MET A 1 -27.41 12.62 -5.68
CA MET A 1 -27.37 11.24 -6.20
C MET A 1 -26.51 11.04 -7.46
N HIS A 2 -25.74 12.04 -7.94
CA HIS A 2 -24.83 11.87 -9.10
C HIS A 2 -23.38 11.53 -8.72
N ARG A 3 -22.98 11.82 -7.47
CA ARG A 3 -21.62 11.62 -6.96
C ARG A 3 -21.30 10.13 -6.70
N CYS A 4 -22.27 9.37 -6.18
CA CYS A 4 -22.12 7.95 -5.83
C CYS A 4 -21.74 7.04 -7.02
N LEU A 5 -22.35 7.24 -8.20
CA LEU A 5 -22.04 6.44 -9.39
C LEU A 5 -20.65 6.76 -9.96
N VAL A 6 -20.29 8.05 -9.98
CA VAL A 6 -18.95 8.49 -10.41
C VAL A 6 -17.89 8.00 -9.43
N ASP A 7 -18.16 8.04 -8.13
CA ASP A 7 -17.29 7.52 -7.09
C ASP A 7 -17.18 5.98 -7.17
N GLY A 8 -18.26 5.28 -7.54
CA GLY A 8 -18.28 3.84 -7.81
C GLY A 8 -17.48 3.43 -9.05
N MET A 9 -17.59 4.20 -10.14
CA MET A 9 -16.77 3.99 -11.34
C MET A 9 -15.29 4.29 -11.07
N LYS A 10 -15.00 5.35 -10.32
CA LYS A 10 -13.64 5.70 -9.88
C LYS A 10 -13.07 4.66 -8.92
N SER A 11 -13.85 4.15 -7.96
CA SER A 11 -13.39 3.15 -7.00
C SER A 11 -13.11 1.80 -7.66
N SER A 12 -13.94 1.39 -8.62
CA SER A 12 -13.67 0.23 -9.48
C SER A 12 -12.34 0.41 -10.22
N SER A 13 -12.12 1.59 -10.83
CA SER A 13 -10.84 1.87 -11.51
C SER A 13 -9.64 1.87 -10.55
N GLN A 14 -9.80 2.35 -9.31
CA GLN A 14 -8.76 2.33 -8.28
C GLN A 14 -8.47 0.91 -7.79
N GLN A 15 -9.50 0.09 -7.58
CA GLN A 15 -9.36 -1.33 -7.24
C GLN A 15 -8.64 -2.10 -8.34
N ILE A 16 -8.96 -1.85 -9.61
CA ILE A 16 -8.26 -2.48 -10.74
C ILE A 16 -6.79 -2.06 -10.77
N ARG A 17 -6.48 -0.76 -10.63
CA ARG A 17 -5.08 -0.28 -10.56
C ARG A 17 -4.29 -0.92 -9.41
N TYR A 18 -4.89 -0.99 -8.23
CA TYR A 18 -4.29 -1.67 -7.08
C TYR A 18 -4.03 -3.15 -7.38
N ARG A 19 -5.01 -3.87 -7.93
CA ARG A 19 -4.87 -5.29 -8.30
C ARG A 19 -3.78 -5.54 -9.34
N LEU A 20 -3.67 -4.66 -10.35
CA LEU A 20 -2.62 -4.72 -11.37
C LEU A 20 -1.24 -4.54 -10.74
N HIS A 21 -1.04 -3.49 -9.93
CA HIS A 21 0.23 -3.23 -9.28
C HIS A 21 0.59 -4.32 -8.25
N LYS A 22 -0.40 -4.85 -7.51
CA LYS A 22 -0.22 -6.00 -6.60
C LYS A 22 0.23 -7.25 -7.35
N HIS A 23 -0.30 -7.48 -8.56
CA HIS A 23 0.13 -8.59 -9.41
C HIS A 23 1.56 -8.38 -9.93
N TYR A 24 1.89 -7.17 -10.40
CA TYR A 24 3.24 -6.80 -10.82
C TYR A 24 4.29 -7.08 -9.74
N LYS A 25 4.02 -6.68 -8.50
CA LYS A 25 4.94 -6.85 -7.36
C LYS A 25 5.28 -8.31 -7.00
N LYS A 26 4.57 -9.30 -7.55
CA LYS A 26 4.88 -10.73 -7.31
C LYS A 26 6.16 -11.19 -8.01
N TYR A 27 6.60 -10.45 -9.03
CA TYR A 27 7.74 -10.81 -9.85
C TYR A 27 8.93 -9.92 -9.50
N ALA A 28 10.12 -10.52 -9.42
CA ALA A 28 11.35 -9.80 -9.12
C ALA A 28 11.90 -9.04 -10.32
N THR A 29 11.71 -9.58 -11.54
CA THR A 29 12.21 -8.98 -12.77
C THR A 29 11.08 -8.42 -13.64
N LEU A 30 11.41 -7.39 -14.43
CA LEU A 30 10.47 -6.78 -15.38
C LEU A 30 10.05 -7.77 -16.46
N GLN A 31 10.98 -8.60 -16.94
CA GLN A 31 10.70 -9.58 -18.00
C GLN A 31 9.73 -10.66 -17.51
N ASP A 32 9.93 -11.17 -16.29
CA ASP A 32 9.00 -12.12 -15.68
C ASP A 32 7.63 -11.51 -15.47
N ALA A 33 7.57 -10.25 -15.02
CA ALA A 33 6.32 -9.53 -14.87
C ALA A 33 5.57 -9.39 -16.20
N LYS A 34 6.27 -8.99 -17.27
CA LYS A 34 5.70 -8.88 -18.62
C LYS A 34 5.15 -10.22 -19.07
N ASN A 35 5.92 -11.30 -18.97
CA ASN A 35 5.50 -12.65 -19.38
C ASN A 35 4.20 -13.12 -18.69
N ASN A 36 3.96 -12.69 -17.45
CA ASN A 36 2.83 -13.15 -16.65
C ASN A 36 1.66 -12.14 -16.61
N LYS A 37 0.89 -12.03 -17.71
CA LYS A 37 -0.31 -11.18 -17.78
C LYS A 37 -1.40 -11.65 -16.80
N PRO A 38 -2.00 -10.76 -15.98
CA PRO A 38 -3.16 -11.13 -15.17
C PRO A 38 -4.42 -11.38 -16.04
N PRO A 39 -5.31 -12.32 -15.65
CA PRO A 39 -6.47 -12.71 -16.46
C PRO A 39 -7.51 -11.58 -16.62
N PHE A 40 -7.55 -10.64 -15.68
CA PHE A 40 -8.46 -9.51 -15.69
C PHE A 40 -7.93 -8.29 -16.47
N CYS A 41 -6.71 -8.37 -17.01
CA CYS A 41 -6.18 -7.34 -17.91
C CYS A 41 -6.60 -7.67 -19.34
N ALA A 42 -7.16 -6.69 -20.05
CA ALA A 42 -7.75 -6.90 -21.38
C ALA A 42 -6.71 -7.32 -22.42
N SER A 43 -5.68 -6.50 -22.65
CA SER A 43 -4.63 -6.75 -23.65
C SER A 43 -3.28 -7.03 -23.01
N LYS A 44 -2.45 -7.81 -23.72
CA LYS A 44 -1.04 -8.04 -23.37
C LYS A 44 -0.20 -6.77 -23.57
N GLU A 45 -0.44 -6.03 -24.63
CA GLU A 45 0.26 -4.76 -24.93
C GLU A 45 0.05 -3.76 -23.79
N ASN A 46 -1.21 -3.58 -23.37
CA ASN A 46 -1.54 -2.73 -22.22
C ASN A 46 -0.83 -3.18 -20.93
N TRP A 47 -0.65 -4.49 -20.74
CA TRP A 47 0.07 -5.02 -19.59
C TRP A 47 1.56 -4.71 -19.66
N ASP A 48 2.16 -4.82 -20.85
CA ASP A 48 3.58 -4.53 -21.05
C ASP A 48 3.87 -3.04 -20.82
N GLU A 49 3.02 -2.13 -21.33
CA GLU A 49 3.10 -0.70 -21.05
C GLU A 49 2.95 -0.38 -19.55
N LEU A 50 2.02 -1.06 -18.86
CA LEU A 50 1.85 -0.90 -17.41
C LEU A 50 3.06 -1.40 -16.64
N CYS A 51 3.69 -2.50 -17.06
CA CYS A 51 4.92 -3.00 -16.45
C CYS A 51 6.07 -1.98 -16.59
N ASP A 52 6.22 -1.36 -17.76
CA ASP A 52 7.20 -0.29 -17.99
C ASP A 52 6.89 0.95 -17.15
N TYR A 53 5.62 1.32 -17.04
CA TYR A 53 5.16 2.40 -16.16
C TYR A 53 5.50 2.13 -14.69
N PHE A 54 5.24 0.92 -14.18
CA PHE A 54 5.57 0.56 -12.79
C PHE A 54 7.08 0.48 -12.54
N ALA A 55 7.86 0.06 -13.54
CA ALA A 55 9.31 0.04 -13.47
C ALA A 55 9.93 1.45 -13.51
N SER A 56 9.22 2.42 -14.08
CA SER A 56 9.71 3.78 -14.26
C SER A 56 10.13 4.45 -12.95
N ALA A 57 11.24 5.20 -13.00
CA ALA A 57 11.77 5.93 -11.85
C ALA A 57 10.75 6.94 -11.30
N LYS A 58 9.99 7.60 -12.18
CA LYS A 58 8.95 8.57 -11.81
C LYS A 58 7.87 7.92 -10.94
N PHE A 59 7.38 6.75 -11.33
CA PHE A 59 6.38 6.03 -10.56
C PHE A 59 6.92 5.58 -9.19
N LYS A 60 8.13 4.99 -9.17
CA LYS A 60 8.78 4.55 -7.92
C LYS A 60 8.99 5.71 -6.94
N HIS A 61 9.47 6.84 -7.44
CA HIS A 61 9.65 8.05 -6.64
C HIS A 61 8.33 8.54 -6.03
N GLN A 62 7.29 8.70 -6.85
CA GLN A 62 5.98 9.13 -6.36
C GLN A 62 5.36 8.13 -5.38
N SER A 63 5.51 6.83 -5.64
CA SER A 63 5.03 5.76 -4.78
C SER A 63 5.71 5.78 -3.40
N SER A 64 7.01 6.04 -3.37
CA SER A 64 7.78 6.22 -2.13
C SER A 64 7.30 7.43 -1.33
N ILE A 65 7.20 8.61 -1.97
CA ILE A 65 6.67 9.83 -1.33
C ILE A 65 5.27 9.59 -0.76
N ASN A 66 4.38 8.99 -1.55
CA ASN A 66 3.01 8.72 -1.11
C ASN A 66 2.97 7.76 0.10
N SER A 67 3.92 6.83 0.18
CA SER A 67 4.02 5.90 1.30
C SER A 67 4.54 6.60 2.56
N MET A 68 5.57 7.45 2.43
CA MET A 68 6.05 8.29 3.53
C MET A 68 4.95 9.22 4.05
N ASN A 69 4.21 9.88 3.16
CA ASN A 69 3.11 10.76 3.53
C ASN A 69 2.01 10.02 4.31
N ARG A 70 1.70 8.77 3.92
CA ARG A 70 0.76 7.92 4.67
C ARG A 70 1.29 7.54 6.04
N GLN A 71 2.58 7.26 6.17
CA GLN A 71 3.22 6.93 7.45
C GLN A 71 3.26 8.15 8.40
N MET A 72 3.44 9.35 7.86
CA MET A 72 3.45 10.60 8.62
C MET A 72 2.05 11.11 9.01
N LEU A 73 0.99 10.44 8.55
CA LEU A 73 -0.38 10.85 8.83
C LEU A 73 -0.71 10.61 10.30
N ARG A 74 -0.74 11.70 11.09
CA ARG A 74 -1.00 11.66 12.54
C ARG A 74 -2.44 11.30 12.89
N THR A 75 -3.37 11.69 12.03
CA THR A 75 -4.80 11.46 12.24
C THR A 75 -5.17 10.13 11.58
N PRO A 76 -5.60 9.12 12.35
CA PRO A 76 -6.01 7.88 11.73
C PRO A 76 -7.31 8.09 10.97
N HIS A 77 -7.45 7.38 9.86
CA HIS A 77 -8.70 7.34 9.14
C HIS A 77 -9.76 6.64 9.99
N ILE A 78 -10.85 7.34 10.30
CA ILE A 78 -11.98 6.80 11.06
C ILE A 78 -12.87 6.01 10.10
N SER A 79 -12.52 4.75 9.89
CA SER A 79 -13.37 3.81 9.13
C SER A 79 -14.45 3.25 10.06
N GLY A 80 -15.56 3.96 10.29
CA GLY A 80 -16.69 3.40 11.06
C GLY A 80 -17.49 4.42 11.88
N ARG A 81 -18.30 3.92 12.84
CA ARG A 81 -19.13 4.73 13.75
C ARG A 81 -18.39 5.22 14.99
N THR A 82 -17.08 4.96 15.11
CA THR A 82 -16.29 5.40 16.25
C THR A 82 -16.01 6.89 16.13
N PRO A 83 -16.39 7.71 17.12
CA PRO A 83 -16.11 9.14 17.05
C PRO A 83 -14.60 9.39 17.22
N PHE A 84 -14.11 10.46 16.60
CA PHE A 84 -12.70 10.88 16.66
C PHE A 84 -12.15 10.97 18.08
N SER A 85 -12.99 11.41 19.04
CA SER A 85 -12.64 11.53 20.45
C SER A 85 -12.26 10.20 21.09
N THR A 86 -13.02 9.13 20.84
CA THR A 86 -12.73 7.79 21.35
C THR A 86 -11.39 7.28 20.83
N LEU A 87 -11.14 7.47 19.53
CA LEU A 87 -9.89 7.06 18.88
C LEU A 87 -8.67 7.80 19.42
N GLN A 88 -8.78 9.11 19.64
CA GLN A 88 -7.72 9.92 20.25
C GLN A 88 -7.40 9.46 21.67
N HIS A 89 -8.42 9.13 22.45
CA HIS A 89 -8.24 8.60 23.79
C HIS A 89 -7.52 7.25 23.80
N GLU A 90 -7.90 6.32 22.91
CA GLU A 90 -7.21 5.03 22.76
C GLU A 90 -5.72 5.20 22.35
N ILE A 91 -5.43 6.14 21.46
CA ILE A 91 -4.05 6.45 21.06
C ILE A 91 -3.26 7.02 22.23
N ALA A 92 -3.84 7.96 22.98
CA ALA A 92 -3.20 8.55 24.16
C ALA A 92 -2.90 7.48 25.23
N GLN A 93 -3.82 6.54 25.47
CA GLN A 93 -3.62 5.42 26.39
C GLN A 93 -2.51 4.46 25.93
N LYS A 94 -2.45 4.13 24.63
CA LYS A 94 -1.38 3.28 24.07
C LYS A 94 -0.01 3.94 24.19
N ASN A 95 0.07 5.24 23.94
CA ASN A 95 1.32 6.00 24.09
C ASN A 95 1.75 6.09 25.55
N ALA A 96 0.82 6.26 26.50
CA ALA A 96 1.13 6.32 27.93
C ALA A 96 1.58 4.98 28.53
N ASN A 97 1.15 3.85 27.96
CA ASN A 97 1.51 2.51 28.44
C ASN A 97 2.78 1.93 27.78
N GLY A 98 3.37 2.63 26.79
CA GLY A 98 4.52 2.17 26.01
C GLY A 98 5.91 2.40 26.63
N ASP A 99 5.99 3.10 27.77
CA ASP A 99 7.27 3.50 28.40
C ASP A 99 7.80 2.53 29.48
N ALA A 100 7.27 1.31 29.57
CA ALA A 100 7.60 0.36 30.64
C ALA A 100 8.27 -0.95 30.20
N ASN A 101 8.97 -1.02 29.07
CA ASN A 101 9.89 -2.14 28.75
C ASN A 101 11.01 -1.70 27.80
N GLY A 102 12.12 -1.23 28.39
CA GLY A 102 13.41 -1.09 27.71
C GLY A 102 14.28 -2.33 27.95
N ASP A 103 14.78 -2.87 26.83
CA ASP A 103 16.06 -3.58 26.65
C ASP A 103 16.23 -5.01 27.19
N SER A 104 16.31 -5.98 26.26
CA SER A 104 17.27 -7.09 26.29
C SER A 104 17.34 -7.81 24.93
N ASN A 105 18.52 -7.71 24.31
CA ASN A 105 19.21 -8.68 23.45
C ASN A 105 19.42 -8.28 21.96
N ARG A 106 20.64 -7.79 21.68
CA ARG A 106 21.28 -7.86 20.36
C ARG A 106 21.91 -9.24 20.25
N ASP A 107 21.44 -10.05 19.30
CA ASP A 107 22.27 -11.09 18.68
C ASP A 107 21.94 -11.18 17.18
N VAL A 108 22.96 -11.55 16.44
CA VAL A 108 23.21 -11.25 15.03
C VAL A 108 22.87 -12.48 14.16
N ASN A 109 22.35 -12.22 12.96
CA ASN A 109 22.26 -13.09 11.76
C ASN A 109 20.98 -13.92 11.54
N GLY A 110 20.30 -13.61 10.43
CA GLY A 110 19.21 -14.39 9.85
C GLY A 110 18.52 -13.63 8.71
N ASP A 111 19.08 -13.72 7.50
CA ASP A 111 18.46 -13.36 6.22
C ASP A 111 16.97 -13.75 6.16
N ALA A 112 16.07 -12.76 6.08
CA ALA A 112 14.64 -12.97 5.84
C ALA A 112 14.03 -11.69 5.26
N GLY A 113 13.66 -11.78 3.99
CA GLY A 113 13.31 -10.64 3.14
C GLY A 113 12.11 -9.81 3.60
N ASP A 114 12.18 -8.53 3.23
CA ASP A 114 11.11 -7.54 3.02
C ASP A 114 9.68 -8.04 3.32
N ILE A 115 9.33 -8.06 4.61
CA ILE A 115 7.94 -8.08 5.06
C ILE A 115 7.53 -6.62 5.33
N ILE A 116 6.99 -5.96 4.31
CA ILE A 116 5.88 -5.01 4.53
C ILE A 116 4.73 -5.43 3.63
N LYS A 117 3.82 -6.20 4.25
CA LYS A 117 2.47 -6.51 3.76
C LYS A 117 1.64 -5.22 3.82
N PHE A 118 0.89 -4.99 2.74
CA PHE A 118 -0.13 -3.94 2.64
C PHE A 118 -1.22 -4.07 3.71
#